data_AF-A0A524JTM1-F1
#
_entry.id   AF-A0A524JTM1-F1
#
_cell.length_a   1.000
_cell.length_b   1.000
_cell.length_c   1.000
_cell.angle_alpha   90.00
_cell.angle_beta   90.00
_cell.angle_gamma   90.00
#
_symmetry.space_group_name_H-M   'P 1'
#
loop_
_entity.id
_entity.type
_entity.pdbx_description
1 polymer ?
#
loop_
_entity_poly.entity_id
_entity_poly.type
_entity_poly.pdbx_seq_one_letter_code
_entity_poly.pdbx_strand_id
1 'polypeptide(L)'
;ACQVLAKNKGVCWEAVKRGETVIVADVRLFSGHIACDPRSLSEIVVPVRDHEGAVIAVLDVDSDKPEQFDEADAAGLQEIAALLNCKR
;
A
#
# COMPACT_ATOMS: atom_id res chain seq x y z
N ALA A 1 -0.77 -2.44 -10.53
CA ALA A 1 0.42 -1.86 -9.87
C ALA A 1 1.46 -1.31 -10.86
N CYS A 2 1.91 -0.07 -10.66
CA CYS A 2 3.09 0.49 -11.32
C CYS A 2 4.37 -0.04 -10.68
N GLN A 3 5.40 -0.37 -11.47
CA GLN A 3 6.69 -0.86 -10.95
C GLN A 3 7.67 0.26 -10.58
N VAL A 4 7.49 1.47 -11.12
CA VAL A 4 8.33 2.64 -10.86
C VAL A 4 7.45 3.80 -10.43
N LEU A 5 7.48 4.12 -9.13
CA LEU A 5 6.65 5.18 -8.56
C LEU A 5 7.28 6.56 -8.80
N ALA A 6 6.51 7.50 -9.34
CA ALA A 6 6.89 8.92 -9.32
C ALA A 6 7.07 9.36 -7.86
N LYS A 7 8.20 9.98 -7.52
CA LYS A 7 8.55 10.29 -6.12
C LYS A 7 7.46 11.13 -5.44
N ASN A 8 7.15 10.77 -4.20
CA ASN A 8 6.32 11.51 -3.23
C ASN A 8 4.81 11.65 -3.51
N LYS A 9 4.22 10.89 -4.43
CA LYS A 9 2.79 10.99 -4.77
C LYS A 9 2.08 9.64 -4.76
N GLY A 10 0.80 9.62 -4.39
CA GLY A 10 -0.03 8.42 -4.34
C GLY A 10 0.01 7.67 -3.01
N VAL A 11 -0.88 6.70 -2.87
CA VAL A 11 -1.14 5.93 -1.65
C VAL A 11 0.11 5.15 -1.20
N CYS A 12 0.82 4.54 -2.16
CA CYS A 12 2.10 3.88 -1.90
C CYS A 12 3.12 4.77 -1.16
N TRP A 13 3.28 6.03 -1.59
CA TRP A 13 4.20 6.96 -0.93
C TRP A 13 3.68 7.44 0.43
N GLU A 14 2.36 7.49 0.62
CA GLU A 14 1.78 7.81 1.93
C GLU A 14 2.12 6.72 2.95
N ALA A 15 2.00 5.45 2.58
CA ALA A 15 2.40 4.32 3.43
C ALA A 15 3.90 4.36 3.77
N VAL A 16 4.77 4.69 2.80
CA VAL A 16 6.21 4.85 3.06
C VAL A 16 6.50 6.01 4.01
N LYS A 17 5.85 7.17 3.83
CA LYS A 17 6.06 8.37 4.67
C LYS A 17 5.59 8.16 6.10
N ARG A 18 4.43 7.52 6.28
CA ARG A 18 3.87 7.21 7.61
C ARG A 18 4.58 6.04 8.27
N GLY A 19 5.08 5.09 7.46
CA GLY A 19 5.52 3.79 7.96
C GLY A 19 4.35 2.94 8.46
N GLU A 20 3.14 3.20 8.00
CA GLU A 20 1.93 2.53 8.48
C GLU A 20 1.12 2.00 7.31
N THR A 21 0.29 0.98 7.57
CA THR A 21 -0.70 0.51 6.60
C THR A 21 -1.65 1.65 6.25
N VAL A 22 -1.94 1.83 4.96
CA VAL A 22 -2.90 2.84 4.49
C VAL A 22 -4.01 2.12 3.75
N ILE A 23 -5.25 2.33 4.22
CA ILE A 23 -6.46 1.84 3.58
C ILE A 23 -7.18 3.02 2.94
N VAL A 24 -7.51 2.90 1.66
CA VAL A 24 -8.22 3.92 0.90
C VAL A 24 -9.51 3.31 0.35
N ALA A 25 -10.63 3.68 0.96
CA ALA A 25 -11.97 3.25 0.56
C ALA A 25 -12.37 3.68 -0.86
N ASP A 26 -11.95 4.88 -1.28
CA ASP A 26 -12.12 5.40 -2.64
C ASP A 26 -10.88 6.16 -3.10
N VAL A 27 -10.09 5.56 -3.99
CA VAL A 27 -8.83 6.15 -4.48
C VAL A 27 -9.04 7.45 -5.25
N ARG A 28 -10.23 7.66 -5.83
CA ARG A 28 -10.58 8.88 -6.58
C ARG A 28 -10.72 10.09 -5.65
N LEU A 29 -10.99 9.86 -4.37
CA LEU A 29 -11.09 10.88 -3.34
C LEU A 29 -9.75 11.18 -2.67
N PHE A 30 -8.71 10.37 -2.93
CA PHE A 30 -7.40 10.53 -2.33
C PHE A 30 -6.62 11.69 -2.96
N SER A 31 -6.25 12.69 -2.15
CA SER A 31 -5.52 13.87 -2.64
C SER A 31 -4.13 13.48 -3.14
N GLY A 32 -3.80 13.86 -4.37
CA GLY A 32 -2.53 13.48 -5.00
C GLY A 32 -2.50 12.06 -5.56
N HIS A 33 -3.66 11.45 -5.80
CA HIS A 33 -3.80 10.17 -6.46
C HIS A 33 -3.14 10.17 -7.85
N ILE A 34 -2.32 9.16 -8.10
CA ILE A 34 -1.83 8.78 -9.43
C ILE A 34 -2.40 7.40 -9.67
N ALA A 35 -3.48 7.31 -10.45
CA ALA A 35 -4.06 6.03 -10.82
C ALA A 35 -3.05 5.23 -11.65
N CYS A 36 -2.53 4.14 -11.08
CA CYS A 36 -1.70 3.19 -11.80
C CYS A 36 -2.54 2.20 -12.62
N ASP A 37 -3.74 1.87 -12.15
CA ASP A 37 -4.79 1.19 -12.91
C ASP A 37 -6.07 2.05 -12.87
N PRO A 38 -6.64 2.46 -14.02
CA PRO A 38 -7.86 3.28 -14.05
C PRO A 38 -9.11 2.57 -13.51
N ARG A 39 -9.06 1.26 -13.27
CA ARG A 39 -10.17 0.49 -12.71
C ARG A 39 -10.13 0.42 -11.19
N SER A 40 -9.01 0.78 -10.55
CA SER A 40 -8.88 0.72 -9.10
C SER A 40 -9.84 1.73 -8.46
N LEU A 41 -10.69 1.25 -7.55
CA LEU A 41 -11.62 2.04 -6.76
C LEU A 41 -11.22 2.06 -5.29
N SER A 42 -10.63 1.00 -4.74
CA SER A 42 -10.03 1.02 -3.40
C SER A 42 -8.63 0.41 -3.43
N GLU A 43 -7.78 0.82 -2.50
CA GLU A 43 -6.38 0.37 -2.41
C GLU A 43 -6.01 0.16 -0.93
N ILE A 44 -5.27 -0.91 -0.65
CA ILE A 44 -4.58 -1.11 0.63
C ILE A 44 -3.09 -1.27 0.39
N VAL A 45 -2.30 -0.48 1.11
CA VAL A 45 -0.84 -0.52 1.02
C VAL A 45 -0.25 -0.84 2.37
N VAL A 46 0.57 -1.89 2.43
CA VAL A 46 1.26 -2.36 3.63
C VAL A 46 2.77 -2.16 3.50
N PRO A 47 3.44 -1.44 4.41
CA PRO A 47 4.89 -1.33 4.40
C PRO A 47 5.59 -2.67 4.65
N VAL A 48 6.58 -3.00 3.82
CA VAL A 48 7.48 -4.13 4.04
C VAL A 48 8.75 -3.60 4.69
N ARG A 49 9.13 -4.20 5.82
CA ARG A 49 10.26 -3.75 6.64
C ARG A 49 11.42 -4.73 6.56
N ASP A 50 12.63 -4.23 6.64
CA ASP A 50 13.79 -5.09 6.88
C ASP A 50 13.93 -5.44 8.38
N HIS A 51 14.96 -6.23 8.70
CA HIS A 51 15.26 -6.63 10.07
C HIS A 51 15.67 -5.46 10.99
N GLU A 52 16.10 -4.32 10.43
CA GLU A 52 16.40 -3.09 11.17
C GLU A 52 15.14 -2.24 11.39
N GLY A 53 14.00 -2.67 10.82
CA GLY A 53 12.72 -1.97 10.88
C GLY A 53 12.55 -0.90 9.81
N ALA A 54 13.50 -0.72 8.89
CA ALA A 54 13.38 0.28 7.82
C ALA A 54 12.39 -0.20 6.74
N VAL A 55 11.55 0.70 6.23
CA VAL A 55 10.65 0.39 5.10
C VAL A 55 11.48 0.29 3.82
N ILE A 56 11.56 -0.91 3.25
CA ILE A 56 12.36 -1.20 2.04
C ILE A 56 11.52 -1.43 0.80
N ALA A 57 10.24 -1.75 0.98
CA ALA A 57 9.26 -1.96 -0.07
C ALA A 57 7.84 -1.72 0.47
N VAL A 58 6.85 -1.82 -0.41
CA VAL A 58 5.43 -1.85 -0.04
C VAL A 58 4.74 -3.01 -0.74
N LEU A 59 3.78 -3.61 -0.06
CA LEU A 59 2.79 -4.51 -0.65
C LEU A 59 1.57 -3.66 -1.02
N ASP A 60 1.28 -3.58 -2.31
CA ASP A 60 0.22 -2.75 -2.91
C ASP A 60 -0.88 -3.66 -3.48
N VAL A 61 -2.12 -3.50 -3.01
CA VAL A 61 -3.27 -4.29 -3.44
C VAL A 61 -4.42 -3.37 -3.84
N ASP A 62 -4.81 -3.47 -5.11
CA ASP A 62 -5.90 -2.73 -5.74
C ASP A 62 -7.20 -3.56 -5.79
N SER A 63 -8.36 -2.90 -5.79
CA SER A 63 -9.66 -3.50 -6.11
C SER A 63 -10.48 -2.64 -7.06
N ASP A 64 -11.27 -3.26 -7.93
CA ASP A 64 -12.27 -2.59 -8.77
C ASP A 64 -13.60 -2.29 -8.05
N LYS A 65 -13.65 -2.51 -6.73
CA LYS A 65 -14.78 -2.20 -5.86
C LYS A 65 -14.38 -1.14 -4.82
N PRO A 66 -15.26 -0.18 -4.48
CA PRO A 66 -15.01 0.71 -3.36
C PRO A 66 -15.12 -0.06 -2.04
N GLU A 67 -14.45 0.44 -0.99
CA GLU A 67 -14.54 -0.11 0.38
C GLU A 67 -14.26 -1.63 0.46
N GLN A 68 -13.40 -2.16 -0.44
CA GLN A 68 -13.13 -3.60 -0.49
C GLN A 68 -12.26 -4.10 0.69
N PHE A 69 -11.50 -3.20 1.31
CA PHE A 69 -10.52 -3.54 2.33
C PHE A 69 -10.88 -2.97 3.69
N ASP A 70 -10.64 -3.76 4.73
CA ASP A 70 -10.82 -3.36 6.12
C ASP A 70 -9.62 -3.71 7.02
N GLU A 71 -9.80 -3.56 8.32
CA GLU A 71 -8.74 -3.86 9.31
C GLU A 71 -8.41 -5.35 9.41
N ALA A 72 -9.33 -6.26 9.06
CA ALA A 72 -9.03 -7.68 9.03
C ALA A 72 -8.12 -8.02 7.84
N ASP A 73 -8.36 -7.40 6.68
CA ASP A 73 -7.46 -7.49 5.53
C ASP A 73 -6.09 -6.90 5.87
N ALA A 74 -6.04 -5.74 6.54
CA ALA A 74 -4.79 -5.13 6.98
C ALA A 74 -3.98 -6.06 7.89
N ALA A 75 -4.61 -6.67 8.88
CA ALA A 75 -3.95 -7.62 9.77
C ALA A 75 -3.36 -8.81 9.00
N GLY A 76 -4.14 -9.43 8.10
CA GLY A 76 -3.68 -10.57 7.31
C GLY A 76 -2.56 -10.20 6.33
N LEU A 77 -2.67 -9.06 5.65
CA LEU A 77 -1.64 -8.60 4.72
C LEU A 77 -0.36 -8.17 5.44
N GLN A 78 -0.45 -7.65 6.67
CA GLN A 78 0.71 -7.37 7.52
C GLN A 78 1.45 -8.64 7.93
N GLU A 79 0.74 -9.73 8.24
CA GLU A 79 1.37 -11.03 8.49
C GLU A 79 2.10 -11.53 7.24
N ILE A 80 1.47 -11.41 6.06
CA ILE A 80 2.10 -11.79 4.79
C ILE A 80 3.34 -10.92 4.52
N ALA A 81 3.25 -9.60 4.71
CA ALA A 81 4.37 -8.68 4.52
C ALA A 81 5.56 -9.01 5.44
N ALA A 82 5.30 -9.46 6.68
CA ALA A 82 6.34 -9.88 7.60
C ALA A 82 7.12 -11.13 7.13
N LEU A 83 6.50 -11.99 6.32
CA LEU A 83 7.19 -13.13 5.70
C LEU A 83 8.18 -12.70 4.61
N LEU A 84 8.01 -11.50 4.06
CA LEU A 84 8.88 -10.92 3.03
C LEU A 84 10.12 -10.22 3.62
N ASN A 85 10.35 -10.31 4.94
CA ASN A 85 11.55 -9.81 5.60
C ASN A 85 12.81 -10.49 5.04
N CYS A 86 13.33 -9.98 3.94
CA CYS A 86 14.59 -10.44 3.37
C CYS A 86 15.74 -10.05 4.29
N LYS A 87 16.52 -11.06 4.72
CA LYS A 87 17.89 -10.82 5.19
C LYS A 87 18.68 -10.26 4.00
N ARG A 88 19.32 -9.10 4.19
CA ARG A 88 20.33 -8.61 3.25
C ARG A 88 21.49 -9.59 3.17
#